data_AF-A0A523IVA8-F1
#
_entry.id   AF-A0A523IVA8-F1
#
_cell.length_a   1.000
_cell.length_b   1.000
_cell.length_c   1.000
_cell.angle_alpha   90.00
_cell.angle_beta   90.00
_cell.angle_gamma   90.00
#
_symmetry.space_group_name_H-M   'P 1'
#
loop_
_entity.id
_entity.type
_entity.pdbx_description
1 polymer ?
#
loop_
_entity_poly.entity_id
_entity_poly.type
_entity_poly.pdbx_seq_one_letter_code
_entity_poly.pdbx_strand_id
1 'polypeptide(L)'
;MARLHEHKGKELLREFKIPTPKGILASSPEEVFNAVKEIASPVVIKAQIWATGRAGLGGIQFAQTPDEAKSASRKIFGLKVNDFEVTQVLVEAQIKIKQEFYAGIIIDDAAKSPVMIFSSMGGTGIEEIAAKHPEKVGKLKIDIITGFKDFQARDLIRKTGISGRLQMQLADVLVKLWKVAKKYEARSAEINPLVLTEEGQVMAADCRIAVDDYAVFRHPELGIDIARELNRPPSELDKIAYDVEKNDYRGTFYFIQMEEGFQKGEGYVGFHGAGGGGSMMSMDAVVAQGFKLANFTDTSGNPPASKVYRAAKIILSQQNIDAYFGSGSGVASQEQYHSARGLVKAFREENLSIPAVIRLGGNSEDLAIDILENYTKDLPAPVEGFKKDDSAFSCAERLKELVDNYKGNGKPEKQFTKPIAEKPYSFETITGTITYDHAACADCESKICIEKCVPEILKLENDVPVLAISKDEAKAGKCIECLACEVECIFHGNKGAYIDLPIAGLEEYLEKVA
;
A
#
# COMPACT_ATOMS: atom_id res chain seq x y z
N MET A 1 1.97 -5.64 -6.95
CA MET A 1 0.87 -6.24 -7.69
C MET A 1 -0.32 -6.52 -6.79
N ALA A 2 -1.44 -5.88 -7.12
CA ALA A 2 -2.75 -6.12 -6.58
C ALA A 2 -3.24 -7.48 -7.07
N ARG A 3 -3.45 -8.40 -6.13
CA ARG A 3 -3.82 -9.79 -6.42
C ARG A 3 -5.32 -9.95 -6.35
N LEU A 4 -5.90 -10.64 -7.33
CA LEU A 4 -7.30 -11.03 -7.29
C LEU A 4 -7.44 -12.38 -6.56
N HIS A 5 -8.50 -12.53 -5.79
CA HIS A 5 -8.91 -13.85 -5.31
C HIS A 5 -9.30 -14.75 -6.50
N GLU A 6 -9.14 -16.08 -6.35
CA GLU A 6 -9.39 -17.06 -7.42
C GLU A 6 -10.80 -16.91 -8.01
N HIS A 7 -11.82 -16.68 -7.19
CA HIS A 7 -13.20 -16.52 -7.68
C HIS A 7 -13.33 -15.33 -8.65
N LYS A 8 -12.69 -14.19 -8.35
CA LYS A 8 -12.65 -13.04 -9.27
C LYS A 8 -11.84 -13.33 -10.51
N GLY A 9 -10.67 -13.96 -10.39
CA GLY A 9 -9.92 -14.42 -11.55
C GLY A 9 -10.78 -15.27 -12.49
N LYS A 10 -11.55 -16.21 -11.95
CA LYS A 10 -12.47 -17.07 -12.72
C LYS A 10 -13.63 -16.32 -13.36
N GLU A 11 -14.16 -15.29 -12.72
CA GLU A 11 -15.14 -14.39 -13.35
C GLU A 11 -14.54 -13.73 -14.61
N LEU A 12 -13.33 -13.17 -14.52
CA LEU A 12 -12.65 -12.57 -15.67
C LEU A 12 -12.40 -13.59 -16.80
N LEU A 13 -11.99 -14.81 -16.44
CA LEU A 13 -11.81 -15.89 -17.42
C LEU A 13 -13.13 -16.24 -18.15
N ARG A 14 -14.25 -16.30 -17.41
CA ARG A 14 -15.58 -16.60 -17.96
C ARG A 14 -16.09 -15.52 -18.91
N GLU A 15 -15.80 -14.24 -18.64
CA GLU A 15 -16.13 -13.15 -19.56
C GLU A 15 -15.51 -13.37 -20.94
N PHE A 16 -14.28 -13.89 -20.98
CA PHE A 16 -13.54 -14.22 -22.20
C PHE A 16 -13.82 -15.63 -22.73
N LYS A 17 -14.84 -16.31 -22.20
CA LYS A 17 -15.26 -17.67 -22.60
C LYS A 17 -14.16 -18.71 -22.42
N ILE A 18 -13.35 -18.56 -21.37
CA ILE A 18 -12.50 -19.64 -20.86
C ILE A 18 -13.36 -20.42 -19.85
N PRO A 19 -13.62 -21.71 -20.07
CA PRO A 19 -14.46 -22.49 -19.17
C PRO A 19 -13.82 -22.64 -17.78
N THR A 20 -14.62 -22.46 -16.74
CA THR A 20 -14.25 -22.75 -15.34
C THR A 20 -15.34 -23.64 -14.73
N PRO A 21 -15.06 -24.37 -13.65
CA PRO A 21 -16.10 -25.05 -12.88
C PRO A 21 -17.20 -24.10 -12.44
N LYS A 22 -18.43 -24.62 -12.29
CA LYS A 22 -19.49 -23.91 -11.56
C LYS A 22 -19.01 -23.78 -10.11
N GLY A 23 -18.96 -22.56 -9.61
CA GLY A 23 -18.47 -22.26 -8.28
C GLY A 23 -19.29 -21.15 -7.62
N ILE A 24 -19.47 -21.27 -6.31
CA ILE A 24 -20.22 -20.34 -5.46
C ILE A 24 -19.34 -19.96 -4.26
N LEU A 25 -19.25 -18.66 -3.98
CA LEU A 25 -18.53 -18.14 -2.83
C LEU A 25 -19.37 -18.32 -1.56
N ALA A 26 -18.74 -18.72 -0.47
CA ALA A 26 -19.38 -18.91 0.84
C ALA A 26 -18.50 -18.33 1.95
N SER A 27 -19.13 -17.65 2.91
CA SER A 27 -18.47 -17.03 4.07
C SER A 27 -18.80 -17.74 5.39
N SER A 28 -19.61 -18.81 5.35
CA SER A 28 -19.97 -19.60 6.51
C SER A 28 -20.13 -21.09 6.16
N PRO A 29 -19.99 -22.02 7.12
CA PRO A 29 -20.28 -23.44 6.89
C PRO A 29 -21.71 -23.69 6.39
N GLU A 30 -22.68 -22.88 6.84
CA GLU A 30 -24.07 -22.90 6.43
C GLU A 30 -24.23 -22.50 4.95
N GLU A 31 -23.54 -21.44 4.51
CA GLU A 31 -23.51 -21.07 3.09
C GLU A 31 -22.85 -22.15 2.24
N VAL A 32 -21.78 -22.80 2.72
CA VAL A 32 -21.16 -23.94 2.02
C VAL A 32 -22.17 -25.05 1.79
N PHE A 33 -22.94 -25.42 2.82
CA PHE A 33 -23.98 -26.46 2.70
C PHE A 33 -25.01 -26.12 1.63
N ASN A 34 -25.46 -24.86 1.57
CA ASN A 34 -26.41 -24.40 0.57
C ASN A 34 -25.80 -24.35 -0.85
N ALA A 35 -24.54 -23.92 -0.97
CA ALA A 35 -23.81 -23.91 -2.23
C ALA A 35 -23.70 -25.33 -2.84
N VAL A 36 -23.42 -26.34 -2.01
CA VAL A 36 -23.35 -27.74 -2.50
C VAL A 36 -24.70 -28.24 -3.02
N LYS A 37 -25.81 -27.86 -2.38
CA LYS A 37 -27.15 -28.21 -2.88
C LYS A 37 -27.43 -27.64 -4.27
N GLU A 38 -26.91 -26.45 -4.56
CA GLU A 38 -27.11 -25.79 -5.85
C GLU A 38 -26.14 -26.25 -6.95
N ILE A 39 -24.92 -26.65 -6.57
CA ILE A 39 -23.90 -27.14 -7.51
C ILE A 39 -24.12 -28.63 -7.83
N ALA A 40 -24.68 -29.39 -6.87
CA ALA A 40 -24.69 -30.84 -6.79
C ALA A 40 -23.30 -31.45 -6.51
N SER A 41 -23.27 -32.44 -5.62
CA SER A 41 -22.06 -33.17 -5.25
C SER A 41 -21.59 -34.13 -6.36
N PRO A 42 -20.29 -34.46 -6.43
CA PRO A 42 -19.23 -34.06 -5.51
C PRO A 42 -18.63 -32.67 -5.77
N VAL A 43 -18.08 -32.05 -4.72
CA VAL A 43 -17.55 -30.68 -4.73
C VAL A 43 -16.12 -30.60 -4.17
N VAL A 44 -15.46 -29.49 -4.49
CA VAL A 44 -14.18 -29.04 -3.93
C VAL A 44 -14.41 -27.72 -3.20
N ILE A 45 -13.86 -27.58 -2.00
CA ILE A 45 -13.89 -26.37 -1.20
C ILE A 45 -12.48 -25.78 -1.19
N LYS A 46 -12.34 -24.53 -1.62
CA LYS A 46 -11.04 -23.86 -1.78
C LYS A 46 -10.97 -22.56 -1.00
N ALA A 47 -10.01 -22.46 -0.10
CA ALA A 47 -9.69 -21.23 0.63
C ALA A 47 -9.41 -20.06 -0.33
N GLN A 48 -10.07 -18.92 -0.11
CA GLN A 48 -9.87 -17.70 -0.89
C GLN A 48 -8.84 -16.79 -0.21
N ILE A 49 -7.56 -17.05 -0.48
CA ILE A 49 -6.41 -16.32 0.09
C ILE A 49 -5.32 -16.12 -0.97
N TRP A 50 -4.46 -15.11 -0.79
CA TRP A 50 -3.38 -14.79 -1.73
C TRP A 50 -2.09 -15.59 -1.50
N ALA A 51 -2.24 -16.89 -1.20
CA ALA A 51 -1.13 -17.80 -0.93
C ALA A 51 -1.09 -18.96 -1.95
N THR A 52 0.13 -19.38 -2.30
CA THR A 52 0.38 -20.57 -3.13
C THR A 52 0.44 -21.83 -2.27
N GLY A 53 0.30 -23.03 -2.88
CA GLY A 53 0.45 -24.29 -2.15
C GLY A 53 -0.72 -24.64 -1.22
N ARG A 54 -1.90 -24.03 -1.43
CA ARG A 54 -3.11 -24.20 -0.59
C ARG A 54 -3.47 -25.66 -0.30
N ALA A 55 -3.27 -26.57 -1.26
CA ALA A 55 -3.53 -28.00 -1.09
C ALA A 55 -2.72 -28.62 0.06
N GLY A 56 -1.41 -28.35 0.12
CA GLY A 56 -0.52 -28.89 1.14
C GLY A 56 -0.79 -28.32 2.54
N LEU A 57 -1.46 -27.17 2.61
CA LEU A 57 -1.81 -26.46 3.84
C LEU A 57 -3.23 -26.76 4.33
N GLY A 58 -3.94 -27.71 3.69
CA GLY A 58 -5.30 -28.07 4.04
C GLY A 58 -6.37 -27.08 3.57
N GLY A 59 -5.99 -26.05 2.79
CA GLY A 59 -6.89 -25.04 2.22
C GLY A 59 -7.71 -25.52 1.02
N ILE A 60 -7.53 -26.78 0.59
CA ILE A 60 -8.37 -27.42 -0.43
C ILE A 60 -8.90 -28.73 0.15
N GLN A 61 -10.23 -28.89 0.20
CA GLN A 61 -10.90 -30.09 0.70
C GLN A 61 -11.91 -30.60 -0.32
N PHE A 62 -12.11 -31.92 -0.36
CA PHE A 62 -13.10 -32.57 -1.21
C PHE A 62 -14.27 -33.03 -0.35
N ALA A 63 -15.49 -33.00 -0.92
CA ALA A 63 -16.67 -33.51 -0.24
C ALA A 63 -17.65 -34.16 -1.22
N GLN A 64 -18.21 -35.30 -0.81
CA GLN A 64 -19.17 -36.10 -1.58
C GLN A 64 -20.62 -35.76 -1.24
N THR A 65 -20.87 -35.06 -0.13
CA THR A 65 -22.22 -34.68 0.31
C THR A 65 -22.25 -33.26 0.89
N PRO A 66 -23.43 -32.59 0.94
CA PRO A 66 -23.57 -31.29 1.60
C PRO A 66 -23.12 -31.29 3.06
N ASP A 67 -23.43 -32.33 3.83
CA ASP A 67 -23.05 -32.45 5.24
C ASP A 67 -21.54 -32.62 5.44
N GLU A 68 -20.90 -33.43 4.59
CA GLU A 68 -19.45 -33.57 4.57
C GLU A 68 -18.78 -32.24 4.22
N ALA A 69 -19.32 -31.50 3.24
CA ALA A 69 -18.79 -30.21 2.85
C ALA A 69 -18.88 -29.18 3.98
N LYS A 70 -20.00 -29.16 4.72
CA LYS A 70 -20.17 -28.34 5.92
C LYS A 70 -19.17 -28.69 7.01
N SER A 71 -18.90 -29.98 7.22
CA SER A 71 -17.93 -30.43 8.22
C SER A 71 -16.49 -30.07 7.81
N ALA A 72 -16.14 -30.25 6.54
CA ALA A 72 -14.84 -29.91 5.99
C ALA A 72 -14.57 -28.40 6.05
N SER A 73 -15.57 -27.56 5.72
CA SER A 73 -15.41 -26.11 5.74
C SER A 73 -15.14 -25.55 7.14
N ARG A 74 -15.67 -26.17 8.21
CA ARG A 74 -15.34 -25.80 9.61
C ARG A 74 -13.85 -25.92 9.93
N LYS A 75 -13.12 -26.79 9.22
CA LYS A 75 -11.66 -26.94 9.37
C LYS A 75 -10.87 -25.93 8.54
N ILE A 76 -11.50 -25.36 7.52
CA ILE A 76 -10.88 -24.38 6.61
C ILE A 76 -11.09 -22.95 7.15
N PHE A 77 -12.29 -22.60 7.59
CA PHE A 77 -12.57 -21.28 8.15
C PHE A 77 -11.72 -21.04 9.40
N GLY A 78 -11.06 -19.88 9.46
CA GLY A 78 -10.14 -19.51 10.55
C GLY A 78 -8.76 -20.16 10.45
N LEU A 79 -8.52 -21.02 9.46
CA LEU A 79 -7.17 -21.55 9.21
C LEU A 79 -6.26 -20.39 8.76
N LYS A 80 -5.11 -20.25 9.44
CA LYS A 80 -4.09 -19.27 9.08
C LYS A 80 -3.10 -19.89 8.10
N VAL A 81 -3.01 -19.31 6.90
CA VAL A 81 -2.00 -19.62 5.90
C VAL A 81 -1.08 -18.42 5.77
N ASN A 82 0.15 -18.55 6.26
CA ASN A 82 1.04 -17.40 6.50
C ASN A 82 0.31 -16.36 7.36
N ASP A 83 0.28 -15.10 6.95
CA ASP A 83 -0.42 -14.00 7.62
C ASP A 83 -1.89 -13.83 7.16
N PHE A 84 -2.41 -14.75 6.34
CA PHE A 84 -3.79 -14.71 5.86
C PHE A 84 -4.68 -15.66 6.65
N GLU A 85 -5.78 -15.16 7.18
CA GLU A 85 -6.85 -15.98 7.73
C GLU A 85 -7.92 -16.26 6.67
N VAL A 86 -8.36 -17.51 6.58
CA VAL A 86 -9.42 -17.89 5.63
C VAL A 86 -10.78 -17.47 6.18
N THR A 87 -11.32 -16.37 5.64
CA THR A 87 -12.68 -15.86 5.94
C THR A 87 -13.72 -16.25 4.89
N GLN A 88 -13.27 -16.66 3.70
CA GLN A 88 -14.13 -17.04 2.59
C GLN A 88 -13.58 -18.27 1.87
N VAL A 89 -14.50 -19.09 1.35
CA VAL A 89 -14.17 -20.27 0.55
C VAL A 89 -14.97 -20.28 -0.75
N LEU A 90 -14.37 -20.82 -1.80
CA LEU A 90 -15.02 -21.09 -3.08
C LEU A 90 -15.40 -22.57 -3.13
N VAL A 91 -16.70 -22.85 -3.22
CA VAL A 91 -17.24 -24.20 -3.40
C VAL A 91 -17.45 -24.45 -4.88
N GLU A 92 -16.84 -25.47 -5.45
CA GLU A 92 -16.90 -25.77 -6.90
C GLU A 92 -17.28 -27.22 -7.18
N ALA A 93 -17.88 -27.46 -8.34
CA ALA A 93 -18.08 -28.82 -8.83
C ALA A 93 -16.73 -29.54 -8.99
N GLN A 94 -16.63 -30.77 -8.51
CA GLN A 94 -15.44 -31.59 -8.73
C GLN A 94 -15.37 -32.04 -10.19
N ILE A 95 -14.20 -31.85 -10.81
CA ILE A 95 -13.95 -32.24 -12.21
C ILE A 95 -13.25 -33.60 -12.23
N LYS A 96 -13.61 -34.46 -13.20
CA LYS A 96 -12.84 -35.66 -13.51
C LYS A 96 -11.69 -35.32 -14.44
N ILE A 97 -10.47 -35.36 -13.90
CA ILE A 97 -9.26 -34.88 -14.56
C ILE A 97 -8.64 -36.02 -15.38
N LYS A 98 -8.50 -35.82 -16.70
CA LYS A 98 -7.76 -36.72 -17.59
C LYS A 98 -6.29 -36.32 -17.70
N GLN A 99 -6.01 -35.02 -17.82
CA GLN A 99 -4.65 -34.49 -17.94
C GLN A 99 -4.59 -33.05 -17.45
N GLU A 100 -3.48 -32.68 -16.82
CA GLU A 100 -3.20 -31.32 -16.33
C GLU A 100 -2.11 -30.64 -17.16
N PHE A 101 -2.29 -29.33 -17.37
CA PHE A 101 -1.42 -28.44 -18.11
C PHE A 101 -1.19 -27.16 -17.30
N TYR A 102 -0.20 -26.38 -17.72
CA TYR A 102 0.04 -25.03 -17.22
C TYR A 102 -0.07 -24.02 -18.35
N ALA A 103 -0.72 -22.89 -18.09
CA ALA A 103 -0.72 -21.74 -18.99
C ALA A 103 -0.49 -20.46 -18.18
N GLY A 104 0.46 -19.64 -18.58
CA GLY A 104 0.81 -18.42 -17.87
C GLY A 104 1.27 -17.31 -18.80
N ILE A 105 1.01 -16.08 -18.39
CA ILE A 105 1.53 -14.87 -19.01
C ILE A 105 2.21 -14.07 -17.92
N ILE A 106 3.44 -13.65 -18.18
CA ILE A 106 4.20 -12.77 -17.30
C ILE A 106 4.79 -11.62 -18.11
N ILE A 107 4.95 -10.46 -17.49
CA ILE A 107 5.80 -9.40 -18.02
C ILE A 107 7.25 -9.76 -17.66
N ASP A 108 8.06 -10.03 -18.68
CA ASP A 108 9.48 -10.34 -18.51
C ASP A 108 10.28 -9.03 -18.71
N ASP A 109 10.80 -8.50 -17.60
CA ASP A 109 11.56 -7.24 -17.57
C ASP A 109 12.88 -7.34 -18.35
N ALA A 110 13.52 -8.52 -18.38
CA ALA A 110 14.75 -8.73 -19.14
C ALA A 110 14.47 -8.79 -20.65
N ALA A 111 13.38 -9.46 -21.04
CA ALA A 111 12.93 -9.50 -22.43
C ALA A 111 12.24 -8.20 -22.89
N LYS A 112 11.85 -7.33 -21.95
CA LYS A 112 11.05 -6.10 -22.17
C LYS A 112 9.75 -6.38 -22.92
N SER A 113 9.11 -7.51 -22.59
CA SER A 113 7.97 -8.03 -23.36
C SER A 113 7.11 -8.93 -22.47
N PRO A 114 5.78 -8.98 -22.70
CA PRO A 114 4.97 -10.08 -22.21
C PRO A 114 5.45 -11.40 -22.82
N VAL A 115 5.46 -12.46 -22.01
CA VAL A 115 5.86 -13.82 -22.42
C VAL A 115 4.73 -14.79 -22.09
N MET A 116 4.24 -15.49 -23.11
CA MET A 116 3.35 -16.65 -22.95
C MET A 116 4.18 -17.88 -22.61
N ILE A 117 3.79 -18.58 -21.56
CA ILE A 117 4.39 -19.82 -21.09
C ILE A 117 3.30 -20.90 -21.10
N PHE A 118 3.60 -22.05 -21.70
CA PHE A 118 2.72 -23.21 -21.70
C PHE A 118 3.52 -24.46 -21.35
N SER A 119 2.97 -25.33 -20.50
CA SER A 119 3.55 -26.65 -20.25
C SER A 119 2.54 -27.76 -20.49
N SER A 120 3.01 -28.81 -21.16
CA SER A 120 2.26 -30.06 -21.35
C SER A 120 2.13 -30.89 -20.06
N MET A 121 2.86 -30.50 -19.02
CA MET A 121 2.77 -31.01 -17.65
C MET A 121 2.38 -29.86 -16.72
N GLY A 122 1.19 -29.93 -16.14
CA GLY A 122 0.68 -28.98 -15.14
C GLY A 122 0.74 -29.53 -13.72
N GLY A 123 0.20 -28.74 -12.78
CA GLY A 123 0.11 -29.10 -11.36
C GLY A 123 1.13 -28.33 -10.51
N THR A 124 1.62 -28.97 -9.45
CA THR A 124 2.55 -28.33 -8.52
C THR A 124 3.99 -28.33 -9.05
N GLY A 125 4.71 -27.21 -8.87
CA GLY A 125 6.14 -27.09 -9.18
C GLY A 125 6.49 -26.87 -10.66
N ILE A 126 5.92 -25.84 -11.30
CA ILE A 126 6.24 -25.51 -12.71
C ILE A 126 7.73 -25.17 -12.90
N GLU A 127 8.37 -24.58 -11.90
CA GLU A 127 9.80 -24.26 -11.91
C GLU A 127 10.65 -25.53 -11.97
N GLU A 128 10.28 -26.56 -11.20
CA GLU A 128 10.95 -27.86 -11.24
C GLU A 128 10.70 -28.58 -12.57
N ILE A 129 9.48 -28.51 -13.10
CA ILE A 129 9.14 -29.08 -14.41
C ILE A 129 9.97 -28.40 -15.50
N ALA A 130 10.13 -27.08 -15.45
CA ALA A 130 10.96 -26.35 -16.42
C ALA A 130 12.45 -26.74 -16.34
N ALA A 131 12.95 -27.10 -15.16
CA ALA A 131 14.34 -27.53 -14.97
C ALA A 131 14.56 -29.00 -15.39
N LYS A 132 13.64 -29.90 -15.04
CA LYS A 132 13.75 -31.35 -15.29
C LYS A 132 13.30 -31.75 -16.70
N HIS A 133 12.30 -31.06 -17.24
CA HIS A 133 11.63 -31.35 -18.52
C HIS A 133 11.47 -30.08 -19.37
N PRO A 134 12.57 -29.41 -19.78
CA PRO A 134 12.50 -28.19 -20.56
C PRO A 134 11.77 -28.38 -21.91
N GLU A 135 11.78 -29.59 -22.47
CA GLU A 135 11.08 -29.95 -23.70
C GLU A 135 9.54 -29.93 -23.56
N LYS A 136 9.04 -30.02 -22.31
CA LYS A 136 7.60 -29.98 -22.01
C LYS A 136 7.08 -28.56 -21.86
N VAL A 137 7.96 -27.57 -21.80
CA VAL A 137 7.65 -26.15 -21.58
C VAL A 137 7.96 -25.32 -22.82
N GLY A 138 6.93 -24.70 -23.39
CA GLY A 138 7.06 -23.72 -24.44
C GLY A 138 7.04 -22.30 -23.88
N LYS A 139 7.90 -21.41 -24.41
CA LYS A 139 7.85 -19.97 -24.17
C LYS A 139 7.78 -19.18 -25.48
N LEU A 140 6.98 -18.13 -25.53
CA LEU A 140 6.93 -17.21 -26.67
C LEU A 140 6.77 -15.76 -26.21
N LYS A 141 7.63 -14.87 -26.71
CA LYS A 141 7.48 -13.42 -26.55
C LYS A 141 6.29 -12.92 -27.37
N ILE A 142 5.46 -12.08 -26.78
CA ILE A 142 4.30 -11.47 -27.43
C ILE A 142 4.66 -10.05 -27.81
N ASP A 143 4.61 -9.74 -29.11
CA ASP A 143 4.68 -8.37 -29.58
C ASP A 143 3.41 -7.60 -29.16
N ILE A 144 3.57 -6.47 -28.50
CA ILE A 144 2.44 -5.74 -27.89
C ILE A 144 1.50 -5.12 -28.94
N ILE A 145 2.06 -4.76 -30.10
CA ILE A 145 1.35 -4.10 -31.21
C ILE A 145 0.46 -5.10 -31.93
N THR A 146 1.05 -6.21 -32.38
CA THR A 146 0.36 -7.26 -33.13
C THR A 146 -0.42 -8.21 -32.22
N GLY A 147 0.00 -8.38 -30.97
CA GLY A 147 -0.60 -9.26 -29.98
C GLY A 147 -0.35 -10.74 -30.24
N PHE A 148 -0.91 -11.60 -29.39
CA PHE A 148 -0.74 -13.04 -29.49
C PHE A 148 -1.77 -13.68 -30.43
N LYS A 149 -1.31 -14.28 -31.52
CA LYS A 149 -2.14 -14.86 -32.58
C LYS A 149 -2.32 -16.36 -32.43
N ASP A 150 -3.42 -16.88 -32.97
CA ASP A 150 -3.76 -18.30 -32.91
C ASP A 150 -2.68 -19.24 -33.52
N PHE A 151 -2.05 -18.87 -34.64
CA PHE A 151 -0.98 -19.69 -35.21
C PHE A 151 0.24 -19.78 -34.29
N GLN A 152 0.55 -18.71 -33.54
CA GLN A 152 1.63 -18.67 -32.56
C GLN A 152 1.31 -19.58 -31.36
N ALA A 153 0.07 -19.54 -30.88
CA ALA A 153 -0.41 -20.42 -29.83
C ALA A 153 -0.33 -21.90 -30.24
N ARG A 154 -0.77 -22.22 -31.46
CA ARG A 154 -0.66 -23.57 -32.02
C ARG A 154 0.79 -24.03 -32.12
N ASP A 155 1.69 -23.19 -32.64
CA ASP A 155 3.11 -23.52 -32.74
C ASP A 155 3.75 -23.77 -31.36
N LEU A 156 3.44 -22.91 -30.38
CA LEU A 156 3.89 -23.04 -29.00
C LEU A 156 3.47 -24.38 -28.38
N ILE A 157 2.20 -24.75 -28.52
CA ILE A 157 1.67 -26.01 -27.98
C ILE A 157 2.29 -27.21 -28.69
N ARG A 158 2.51 -27.14 -30.01
CA ARG A 158 3.12 -28.23 -30.78
C ARG A 158 4.52 -28.57 -30.28
N LYS A 159 5.31 -27.57 -29.88
CA LYS A 159 6.66 -27.77 -29.32
C LYS A 159 6.68 -28.66 -28.08
N THR A 160 5.58 -28.69 -27.33
CA THR A 160 5.43 -29.53 -26.13
C THR A 160 4.95 -30.97 -26.43
N GLY A 161 4.75 -31.31 -27.71
CA GLY A 161 4.33 -32.64 -28.16
C GLY A 161 2.81 -32.84 -28.26
N ILE A 162 2.02 -31.77 -28.14
CA ILE A 162 0.55 -31.84 -28.25
C ILE A 162 0.10 -31.47 -29.67
N SER A 163 -0.79 -32.28 -30.26
CA SER A 163 -1.32 -32.08 -31.61
C SER A 163 -2.82 -32.37 -31.71
N GLY A 164 -3.42 -32.06 -32.87
CA GLY A 164 -4.80 -32.42 -33.20
C GLY A 164 -5.84 -31.54 -32.51
N ARG A 165 -6.99 -32.11 -32.14
CA ARG A 165 -8.13 -31.36 -31.56
C ARG A 165 -7.78 -30.69 -30.23
N LEU A 166 -6.99 -31.36 -29.39
CA LEU A 166 -6.54 -30.82 -28.11
C LEU A 166 -5.68 -29.56 -28.29
N GLN A 167 -4.79 -29.55 -29.29
CA GLN A 167 -3.99 -28.39 -29.64
C GLN A 167 -4.86 -27.17 -29.97
N MET A 168 -5.96 -27.36 -30.70
CA MET A 168 -6.87 -26.26 -31.05
C MET A 168 -7.60 -25.71 -29.82
N GLN A 169 -8.07 -26.58 -28.92
CA GLN A 169 -8.74 -26.16 -27.69
C GLN A 169 -7.78 -25.39 -26.77
N LEU A 170 -6.56 -25.90 -26.57
CA LEU A 170 -5.54 -25.23 -25.76
C LEU A 170 -5.11 -23.90 -26.40
N ALA A 171 -4.94 -23.85 -27.72
CA ALA A 171 -4.52 -22.63 -28.41
C ALA A 171 -5.56 -21.50 -28.24
N ASP A 172 -6.85 -21.83 -28.34
CA ASP A 172 -7.94 -20.90 -28.10
C ASP A 172 -7.90 -20.34 -26.65
N VAL A 173 -7.65 -21.20 -25.66
CA VAL A 173 -7.48 -20.77 -24.27
C VAL A 173 -6.28 -19.83 -24.10
N LEU A 174 -5.11 -20.15 -24.69
CA LEU A 174 -3.93 -19.27 -24.58
C LEU A 174 -4.17 -17.89 -25.21
N VAL A 175 -4.84 -17.84 -26.37
CA VAL A 175 -5.19 -16.56 -27.02
C VAL A 175 -6.18 -15.76 -26.17
N LYS A 176 -7.17 -16.42 -25.57
CA LYS A 176 -8.12 -15.77 -24.65
C LYS A 176 -7.44 -15.29 -23.37
N LEU A 177 -6.54 -16.07 -22.79
CA LEU A 177 -5.78 -15.69 -21.60
C LEU A 177 -4.96 -14.41 -21.87
N TRP A 178 -4.36 -14.28 -23.07
CA TRP A 178 -3.71 -13.05 -23.49
C TRP A 178 -4.67 -11.86 -23.55
N LYS A 179 -5.88 -12.06 -24.07
CA LYS A 179 -6.89 -11.00 -24.11
C LYS A 179 -7.32 -10.56 -22.71
N VAL A 180 -7.47 -11.50 -21.77
CA VAL A 180 -7.74 -11.22 -20.35
C VAL A 180 -6.60 -10.39 -19.77
N ALA A 181 -5.36 -10.86 -19.88
CA ALA A 181 -4.18 -10.18 -19.34
C ALA A 181 -4.02 -8.76 -19.92
N LYS A 182 -4.24 -8.59 -21.23
CA LYS A 182 -4.19 -7.27 -21.87
C LYS A 182 -5.35 -6.36 -21.46
N LYS A 183 -6.57 -6.88 -21.30
CA LYS A 183 -7.76 -6.09 -20.97
C LYS A 183 -7.68 -5.50 -19.56
N TYR A 184 -7.21 -6.28 -18.60
CA TYR A 184 -7.11 -5.88 -17.19
C TYR A 184 -5.68 -5.51 -16.77
N GLU A 185 -4.81 -5.24 -17.75
CA GLU A 185 -3.43 -4.80 -17.53
C GLU A 185 -2.68 -5.67 -16.50
N ALA A 186 -2.85 -6.98 -16.63
CA ALA A 186 -2.27 -7.95 -15.72
C ALA A 186 -0.76 -8.04 -15.94
N ARG A 187 0.00 -7.89 -14.84
CA ARG A 187 1.44 -8.13 -14.83
C ARG A 187 1.75 -9.63 -14.81
N SER A 188 0.86 -10.42 -14.23
CA SER A 188 0.86 -11.89 -14.37
C SER A 188 -0.54 -12.46 -14.42
N ALA A 189 -0.78 -13.43 -15.30
CA ALA A 189 -2.02 -14.20 -15.36
C ALA A 189 -1.70 -15.68 -15.59
N GLU A 190 -2.03 -16.53 -14.63
CA GLU A 190 -1.69 -17.95 -14.61
C GLU A 190 -2.96 -18.80 -14.43
N ILE A 191 -3.02 -19.91 -15.14
CA ILE A 191 -3.98 -20.99 -14.98
C ILE A 191 -3.20 -22.26 -14.65
N ASN A 192 -3.30 -22.69 -13.40
CA ASN A 192 -2.58 -23.86 -12.92
C ASN A 192 -3.36 -24.63 -11.83
N PRO A 193 -4.00 -25.77 -12.15
CA PRO A 193 -3.93 -26.46 -13.44
C PRO A 193 -4.97 -25.95 -14.46
N LEU A 194 -4.56 -25.94 -15.73
CA LEU A 194 -5.47 -26.01 -16.88
C LEU A 194 -5.74 -27.49 -17.17
N VAL A 195 -7.00 -27.90 -17.18
CA VAL A 195 -7.38 -29.32 -17.14
C VAL A 195 -8.05 -29.74 -18.44
N LEU A 196 -7.71 -30.92 -18.95
CA LEU A 196 -8.55 -31.70 -19.86
C LEU A 196 -9.39 -32.68 -19.05
N THR A 197 -10.71 -32.58 -19.18
CA THR A 197 -11.64 -33.50 -18.49
C THR A 197 -11.75 -34.85 -19.22
N GLU A 198 -12.30 -35.86 -18.54
CA GLU A 198 -12.60 -37.15 -19.18
C GLU A 198 -13.61 -37.01 -20.34
N GLU A 199 -14.50 -36.02 -20.27
CA GLU A 199 -15.46 -35.66 -21.31
C GLU A 199 -14.82 -34.90 -22.49
N GLY A 200 -13.51 -34.64 -22.45
CA GLY A 200 -12.75 -34.02 -23.54
C GLY A 200 -12.90 -32.50 -23.63
N GLN A 201 -13.26 -31.84 -22.53
CA GLN A 201 -13.33 -30.39 -22.43
C GLN A 201 -12.08 -29.82 -21.76
N VAL A 202 -11.63 -28.64 -22.19
CA VAL A 202 -10.52 -27.91 -21.56
C VAL A 202 -11.10 -26.83 -20.64
N MET A 203 -10.69 -26.82 -19.37
CA MET A 203 -11.22 -25.91 -18.35
C MET A 203 -10.12 -25.41 -17.41
N ALA A 204 -10.21 -24.17 -16.98
CA ALA A 204 -9.34 -23.58 -15.96
C ALA A 204 -9.82 -24.02 -14.56
N ALA A 205 -9.11 -25.00 -13.97
CA ALA A 205 -9.47 -25.52 -12.66
C ALA A 205 -9.05 -24.58 -11.53
N ASP A 206 -7.98 -23.82 -11.73
CA ASP A 206 -7.49 -22.78 -10.81
C ASP A 206 -6.85 -21.65 -11.63
N CYS A 207 -6.82 -20.44 -11.08
CA CYS A 207 -6.15 -19.31 -11.70
C CYS A 207 -5.66 -18.28 -10.68
N ARG A 208 -4.57 -17.61 -11.05
CA ARG A 208 -3.99 -16.49 -10.32
C ARG A 208 -3.78 -15.34 -11.28
N ILE A 209 -4.41 -14.20 -11.01
CA ILE A 209 -4.26 -12.98 -11.80
C ILE A 209 -3.78 -11.87 -10.86
N ALA A 210 -2.70 -11.21 -11.26
CA ALA A 210 -2.13 -10.08 -10.56
C ALA A 210 -2.07 -8.89 -11.52
N VAL A 211 -2.71 -7.80 -11.12
CA VAL A 211 -2.87 -6.57 -11.90
C VAL A 211 -1.73 -5.62 -11.58
N ASP A 212 -1.35 -4.80 -12.56
CA ASP A 212 -0.42 -3.70 -12.30
C ASP A 212 -1.06 -2.68 -11.34
N ASP A 213 -0.36 -2.35 -10.28
CA ASP A 213 -0.83 -1.44 -9.23
C ASP A 213 -1.21 -0.07 -9.84
N TYR A 214 -0.44 0.38 -10.83
CA TYR A 214 -0.69 1.63 -11.55
C TYR A 214 -1.87 1.59 -12.54
N ALA A 215 -2.45 0.42 -12.79
CA ALA A 215 -3.62 0.27 -13.65
C ALA A 215 -4.93 0.20 -12.86
N VAL A 216 -4.89 -0.07 -11.55
CA VAL A 216 -6.08 -0.32 -10.72
C VAL A 216 -7.11 0.81 -10.81
N PHE A 217 -6.70 2.07 -10.84
CA PHE A 217 -7.62 3.21 -10.94
C PHE A 217 -8.44 3.23 -12.25
N ARG A 218 -7.96 2.57 -13.31
CA ARG A 218 -8.69 2.40 -14.59
C ARG A 218 -9.65 1.22 -14.58
N HIS A 219 -9.60 0.41 -13.54
CA HIS A 219 -10.34 -0.85 -13.40
C HIS A 219 -11.17 -0.91 -12.11
N PRO A 220 -12.09 0.05 -11.87
CA PRO A 220 -12.94 0.04 -10.68
C PRO A 220 -13.81 -1.22 -10.58
N GLU A 221 -14.11 -1.87 -11.71
CA GLU A 221 -14.87 -3.13 -11.77
C GLU A 221 -14.19 -4.29 -11.04
N LEU A 222 -12.88 -4.22 -10.78
CA LEU A 222 -12.14 -5.28 -10.11
C LEU A 222 -12.34 -5.29 -8.58
N GLY A 223 -12.90 -4.22 -8.01
CA GLY A 223 -13.12 -4.12 -6.56
C GLY A 223 -11.83 -4.21 -5.73
N ILE A 224 -10.73 -3.69 -6.27
CA ILE A 224 -9.44 -3.63 -5.55
C ILE A 224 -9.43 -2.33 -4.75
N ASP A 225 -9.59 -2.45 -3.44
CA ASP A 225 -9.61 -1.29 -2.54
C ASP A 225 -8.22 -0.66 -2.36
N ILE A 226 -7.16 -1.49 -2.32
CA ILE A 226 -5.77 -1.04 -2.14
C ILE A 226 -4.93 -1.53 -3.32
N ALA A 227 -4.45 -0.58 -4.11
CA ALA A 227 -3.57 -0.82 -5.26
C ALA A 227 -2.10 -0.98 -4.82
N ARG A 228 -1.82 -1.91 -3.89
CA ARG A 228 -0.46 -2.18 -3.41
C ARG A 228 -0.22 -3.67 -3.26
N GLU A 229 1.03 -4.10 -3.45
CA GLU A 229 1.43 -5.45 -3.07
C GLU A 229 1.58 -5.57 -1.56
N LEU A 230 0.82 -6.49 -0.96
CA LEU A 230 0.99 -6.84 0.44
C LEU A 230 1.17 -8.35 0.56
N ASN A 231 2.10 -8.75 1.41
CA ASN A 231 2.32 -10.14 1.82
C ASN A 231 1.35 -10.60 2.92
N ARG A 232 0.52 -9.69 3.42
CA ARG A 232 -0.52 -9.90 4.44
C ARG A 232 -1.80 -9.13 4.05
N PRO A 233 -2.95 -9.41 4.67
CA PRO A 233 -4.10 -8.52 4.56
C PRO A 233 -3.73 -7.10 4.98
N PRO A 234 -4.26 -6.06 4.31
CA PRO A 234 -4.02 -4.67 4.71
C PRO A 234 -4.50 -4.43 6.14
N SER A 235 -3.64 -3.81 6.96
CA SER A 235 -3.99 -3.39 8.31
C SER A 235 -4.90 -2.17 8.25
N GLU A 236 -5.49 -1.79 9.39
CA GLU A 236 -6.29 -0.58 9.47
C GLU A 236 -5.44 0.66 9.16
N LEU A 237 -4.18 0.71 9.61
CA LEU A 237 -3.26 1.79 9.27
C LEU A 237 -2.90 1.82 7.78
N ASP A 238 -2.72 0.67 7.12
CA ASP A 238 -2.48 0.64 5.68
C ASP A 238 -3.65 1.27 4.90
N LYS A 239 -4.89 0.99 5.33
CA LYS A 239 -6.11 1.56 4.73
C LYS A 239 -6.19 3.07 4.96
N ILE A 240 -5.99 3.52 6.19
CA ILE A 240 -5.99 4.94 6.55
C ILE A 240 -4.94 5.70 5.73
N ALA A 241 -3.72 5.15 5.62
CA ALA A 241 -2.65 5.77 4.86
C ALA A 241 -2.95 5.83 3.35
N TYR A 242 -3.52 4.76 2.79
CA TYR A 242 -3.93 4.73 1.38
C TYR A 242 -5.05 5.74 1.09
N ASP A 243 -5.99 5.92 2.01
CA ASP A 243 -7.07 6.91 1.86
C ASP A 243 -6.58 8.35 1.82
N VAL A 244 -5.48 8.66 2.51
CA VAL A 244 -4.79 9.95 2.42
C VAL A 244 -4.12 10.15 1.05
N GLU A 245 -3.53 9.09 0.48
CA GLU A 245 -2.79 9.15 -0.77
C GLU A 245 -3.70 9.18 -2.01
N LYS A 246 -4.71 8.32 -2.06
CA LYS A 246 -5.41 7.93 -3.30
C LYS A 246 -5.99 9.09 -4.12
N ASN A 247 -6.29 10.22 -3.48
CA ASN A 247 -6.89 11.40 -4.10
C ASN A 247 -5.96 12.64 -4.10
N ASP A 248 -4.73 12.52 -3.60
CA ASP A 248 -3.78 13.63 -3.55
C ASP A 248 -2.53 13.30 -4.37
N TYR A 249 -2.47 13.85 -5.59
CA TYR A 249 -1.37 13.64 -6.54
C TYR A 249 -0.16 14.57 -6.33
N ARG A 250 -0.16 15.42 -5.29
CA ARG A 250 0.94 16.37 -5.00
C ARG A 250 2.06 15.64 -4.25
N GLY A 251 2.97 15.02 -4.98
CA GLY A 251 3.99 14.14 -4.41
C GLY A 251 3.43 12.82 -3.90
N THR A 252 4.31 11.92 -3.50
CA THR A 252 4.03 10.55 -3.07
C THR A 252 3.94 10.46 -1.55
N PHE A 253 3.00 9.65 -1.06
CA PHE A 253 2.97 9.16 0.31
C PHE A 253 2.72 7.65 0.29
N TYR A 254 3.81 6.89 0.41
CA TYR A 254 3.75 5.45 0.51
C TYR A 254 3.89 5.03 1.97
N PHE A 255 3.08 4.08 2.43
CA PHE A 255 3.10 3.55 3.78
C PHE A 255 2.80 2.05 3.76
N ILE A 256 3.63 1.27 4.44
CA ILE A 256 3.35 -0.12 4.76
C ILE A 256 3.72 -0.33 6.21
N GLN A 257 2.79 -0.82 7.02
CA GLN A 257 3.12 -1.30 8.35
C GLN A 257 3.89 -2.62 8.25
N MET A 258 5.04 -2.73 8.92
CA MET A 258 5.91 -3.90 8.81
C MET A 258 5.70 -4.88 9.95
N GLU A 259 5.41 -4.38 11.15
CA GLU A 259 5.22 -5.19 12.36
C GLU A 259 4.07 -4.66 13.23
N GLU A 260 3.44 -5.55 13.98
CA GLU A 260 2.40 -5.24 14.96
C GLU A 260 2.69 -5.90 16.32
N GLY A 261 2.12 -5.37 17.40
CA GLY A 261 2.14 -6.02 18.72
C GLY A 261 3.48 -6.03 19.45
N PHE A 262 4.49 -5.31 18.95
CA PHE A 262 5.78 -5.14 19.63
C PHE A 262 5.66 -4.31 20.92
N GLN A 263 6.58 -4.56 21.84
CA GLN A 263 6.64 -3.87 23.13
C GLN A 263 7.69 -2.77 23.13
N LYS A 264 7.49 -1.78 24.01
CA LYS A 264 8.43 -0.68 24.18
C LYS A 264 9.77 -1.24 24.69
N GLY A 265 10.88 -0.83 24.07
CA GLY A 265 12.23 -1.30 24.36
C GLY A 265 12.70 -2.47 23.48
N GLU A 266 11.87 -2.96 22.55
CA GLU A 266 12.27 -4.02 21.61
C GLU A 266 13.07 -3.51 20.40
N GLY A 267 13.31 -2.19 20.32
CA GLY A 267 14.13 -1.54 19.31
C GLY A 267 13.40 -1.23 18.01
N TYR A 268 12.07 -1.09 18.04
CA TYR A 268 11.27 -0.74 16.86
C TYR A 268 11.26 0.76 16.62
N VAL A 269 11.59 1.17 15.40
CA VAL A 269 11.70 2.57 14.98
C VAL A 269 10.62 2.90 13.96
N GLY A 270 9.96 4.05 14.16
CA GLY A 270 9.10 4.66 13.15
C GLY A 270 9.96 5.25 12.04
N PHE A 271 9.87 4.68 10.83
CA PHE A 271 10.76 5.04 9.72
C PHE A 271 10.06 5.95 8.70
N HIS A 272 10.70 7.05 8.34
CA HIS A 272 10.21 8.04 7.38
C HIS A 272 11.26 8.35 6.32
N GLY A 273 11.19 7.63 5.20
CA GLY A 273 12.06 7.87 4.05
C GLY A 273 11.56 8.99 3.14
N ALA A 274 12.49 9.59 2.39
CA ALA A 274 12.19 10.46 1.26
C ALA A 274 13.04 10.07 0.04
N GLY A 275 12.38 9.42 -0.92
CA GLY A 275 12.91 8.91 -2.18
C GLY A 275 13.27 7.44 -2.10
N GLY A 276 12.53 6.57 -2.80
CA GLY A 276 12.63 5.10 -2.71
C GLY A 276 14.03 4.50 -2.54
N GLY A 277 14.98 4.79 -3.43
CA GLY A 277 16.35 4.26 -3.33
C GLY A 277 17.12 4.73 -2.08
N GLY A 278 17.00 6.02 -1.74
CA GLY A 278 17.62 6.60 -0.55
C GLY A 278 16.96 6.13 0.75
N SER A 279 15.64 5.92 0.71
CA SER A 279 14.87 5.35 1.81
C SER A 279 15.34 3.93 2.12
N MET A 280 15.48 3.05 1.11
CA MET A 280 15.99 1.68 1.33
C MET A 280 17.42 1.65 1.88
N MET A 281 18.32 2.47 1.35
CA MET A 281 19.68 2.60 1.91
C MET A 281 19.66 3.07 3.38
N SER A 282 18.74 3.96 3.72
CA SER A 282 18.59 4.47 5.08
C SER A 282 17.98 3.42 6.03
N MET A 283 17.10 2.54 5.53
CA MET A 283 16.64 1.37 6.28
C MET A 283 17.81 0.46 6.64
N ASP A 284 18.68 0.15 5.67
CA ASP A 284 19.87 -0.69 5.90
C ASP A 284 20.77 -0.09 6.99
N ALA A 285 20.94 1.24 6.99
CA ALA A 285 21.70 1.95 8.02
C ALA A 285 21.08 1.80 9.42
N VAL A 286 19.75 1.96 9.55
CA VAL A 286 19.04 1.78 10.82
C VAL A 286 19.12 0.33 11.32
N VAL A 287 18.91 -0.64 10.43
CA VAL A 287 18.99 -2.06 10.74
C VAL A 287 20.41 -2.47 11.13
N ALA A 288 21.44 -1.91 10.49
CA ALA A 288 22.84 -2.16 10.84
C ALA A 288 23.19 -1.72 12.28
N GLN A 289 22.45 -0.77 12.86
CA GLN A 289 22.59 -0.35 14.25
C GLN A 289 21.84 -1.24 15.27
N GLY A 290 21.16 -2.29 14.78
CA GLY A 290 20.42 -3.26 15.58
C GLY A 290 18.95 -2.89 15.81
N PHE A 291 18.46 -1.82 15.19
CA PHE A 291 17.06 -1.46 15.23
C PHE A 291 16.21 -2.34 14.30
N LYS A 292 14.92 -2.40 14.59
CA LYS A 292 13.88 -2.99 13.74
C LYS A 292 12.96 -1.87 13.25
N LEU A 293 12.26 -2.11 12.15
CA LEU A 293 11.38 -1.12 11.55
C LEU A 293 9.93 -1.46 11.85
N ALA A 294 9.19 -0.52 12.43
CA ALA A 294 7.75 -0.67 12.65
C ALA A 294 6.97 -0.55 11.34
N ASN A 295 7.44 0.30 10.43
CA ASN A 295 6.84 0.60 9.15
C ASN A 295 7.91 0.90 8.10
N PHE A 296 7.47 0.96 6.85
CA PHE A 296 8.15 1.65 5.77
C PHE A 296 7.28 2.83 5.30
N THR A 297 7.88 4.01 5.17
CA THR A 297 7.20 5.18 4.62
C THR A 297 8.10 5.92 3.65
N ASP A 298 7.53 6.39 2.54
CA ASP A 298 8.20 7.24 1.57
C ASP A 298 7.38 8.50 1.27
N THR A 299 7.95 9.68 1.54
CA THR A 299 7.38 10.98 1.16
C THR A 299 8.28 11.69 0.15
N SER A 300 8.08 11.36 -1.14
CA SER A 300 8.91 11.81 -2.25
C SER A 300 8.12 12.62 -3.28
N GLY A 301 8.80 13.21 -4.27
CA GLY A 301 8.14 13.95 -5.35
C GLY A 301 7.61 15.34 -4.95
N ASN A 302 8.26 15.99 -3.98
CA ASN A 302 7.89 17.32 -3.46
C ASN A 302 6.46 17.39 -2.86
N PRO A 303 6.15 16.55 -1.86
CA PRO A 303 4.85 16.57 -1.20
C PRO A 303 4.66 17.87 -0.41
N PRO A 304 3.41 18.36 -0.29
CA PRO A 304 3.12 19.50 0.57
C PRO A 304 3.35 19.12 2.04
N ALA A 305 3.59 20.12 2.89
CA ALA A 305 3.82 19.92 4.32
C ALA A 305 2.62 19.20 5.00
N SER A 306 1.39 19.44 4.52
CA SER A 306 0.19 18.73 4.97
C SER A 306 0.25 17.21 4.77
N LYS A 307 0.86 16.75 3.67
CA LYS A 307 1.03 15.32 3.38
C LYS A 307 2.11 14.69 4.25
N VAL A 308 3.24 15.39 4.44
CA VAL A 308 4.31 14.95 5.35
C VAL A 308 3.81 14.89 6.81
N TYR A 309 3.00 15.87 7.23
CA TYR A 309 2.33 15.86 8.53
C TYR A 309 1.48 14.60 8.73
N ARG A 310 0.64 14.25 7.74
CA ARG A 310 -0.21 13.04 7.84
C ARG A 310 0.61 11.76 7.90
N ALA A 311 1.66 11.67 7.08
CA ALA A 311 2.59 10.55 7.13
C ALA A 311 3.21 10.42 8.53
N ALA A 312 3.68 11.53 9.11
CA ALA A 312 4.24 11.52 10.46
C ALA A 312 3.22 11.12 11.53
N LYS A 313 1.99 11.63 11.49
CA LYS A 313 0.90 11.24 12.41
C LYS A 313 0.58 9.75 12.34
N ILE A 314 0.52 9.17 11.14
CA ILE A 314 0.27 7.74 10.93
C ILE A 314 1.44 6.92 11.48
N ILE A 315 2.69 7.32 11.25
CA ILE A 315 3.87 6.64 11.82
C ILE A 315 3.82 6.67 13.35
N LEU A 316 3.51 7.83 13.94
CA LEU A 316 3.47 8.04 15.38
C LEU A 316 2.28 7.38 16.08
N SER A 317 1.20 7.08 15.34
CA SER A 317 0.06 6.30 15.88
C SER A 317 0.39 4.85 16.19
N GLN A 318 1.50 4.33 15.64
CA GLN A 318 1.99 3.00 15.97
C GLN A 318 2.49 2.99 17.41
N GLN A 319 1.81 2.23 18.25
CA GLN A 319 2.14 2.16 19.68
C GLN A 319 3.54 1.56 19.89
N ASN A 320 4.17 1.94 21.00
CA ASN A 320 5.42 1.34 21.50
C ASN A 320 6.69 1.53 20.64
N ILE A 321 6.69 2.39 19.63
CA ILE A 321 7.94 2.73 18.93
C ILE A 321 8.93 3.39 19.89
N ASP A 322 10.21 3.05 19.77
CA ASP A 322 11.29 3.52 20.65
C ASP A 322 11.94 4.80 20.16
N ALA A 323 11.86 5.05 18.86
CA ALA A 323 12.48 6.18 18.19
C ALA A 323 11.79 6.50 16.86
N TYR A 324 12.08 7.68 16.34
CA TYR A 324 11.66 8.13 15.02
C TYR A 324 12.88 8.42 14.14
N PHE A 325 12.94 7.85 12.95
CA PHE A 325 14.05 8.10 12.02
C PHE A 325 13.53 8.59 10.67
N GLY A 326 13.93 9.80 10.30
CA GLY A 326 13.65 10.40 9.00
C GLY A 326 14.90 10.50 8.14
N SER A 327 14.86 10.14 6.86
CA SER A 327 16.00 10.34 5.96
C SER A 327 15.61 10.57 4.50
N GLY A 328 16.08 11.71 3.95
CA GLY A 328 16.03 12.07 2.54
C GLY A 328 17.43 12.24 1.94
N SER A 329 17.71 11.54 0.83
CA SER A 329 19.05 11.50 0.23
C SER A 329 19.25 12.54 -0.88
N GLY A 330 19.29 13.83 -0.52
CA GLY A 330 19.72 14.87 -1.45
C GLY A 330 18.71 15.12 -2.59
N VAL A 331 17.44 15.31 -2.26
CA VAL A 331 16.38 15.44 -3.26
C VAL A 331 16.46 16.80 -3.98
N ALA A 332 16.54 16.75 -5.31
CA ALA A 332 16.91 17.92 -6.11
C ALA A 332 15.82 19.00 -6.21
N SER A 333 14.55 18.62 -6.28
CA SER A 333 13.42 19.56 -6.50
C SER A 333 12.42 19.60 -5.35
N GLN A 334 12.63 18.80 -4.31
CA GLN A 334 11.76 18.78 -3.14
C GLN A 334 12.27 19.76 -2.09
N GLU A 335 11.40 20.70 -1.74
CA GLU A 335 11.70 21.72 -0.75
C GLU A 335 11.73 21.11 0.65
N GLN A 336 12.92 21.02 1.26
CA GLN A 336 13.08 20.34 2.54
C GLN A 336 12.31 21.04 3.67
N TYR A 337 12.08 22.35 3.56
CA TYR A 337 11.30 23.09 4.56
C TYR A 337 9.82 22.65 4.61
N HIS A 338 9.25 22.08 3.53
CA HIS A 338 7.92 21.47 3.61
C HIS A 338 7.92 20.24 4.51
N SER A 339 8.94 19.38 4.36
CA SER A 339 9.12 18.21 5.21
C SER A 339 9.33 18.62 6.66
N ALA A 340 10.20 19.60 6.92
CA ALA A 340 10.44 20.13 8.25
C ALA A 340 9.15 20.67 8.91
N ARG A 341 8.37 21.51 8.21
CA ARG A 341 7.11 22.05 8.75
C ARG A 341 6.07 20.97 9.05
N GLY A 342 5.95 19.97 8.18
CA GLY A 342 5.06 18.83 8.40
C GLY A 342 5.44 18.01 9.63
N LEU A 343 6.73 17.72 9.78
CA LEU A 343 7.29 17.00 10.94
C LEU A 343 7.12 17.80 12.24
N VAL A 344 7.48 19.09 12.25
CA VAL A 344 7.32 19.97 13.43
C VAL A 344 5.87 19.99 13.89
N LYS A 345 4.91 20.21 12.99
CA LYS A 345 3.49 20.21 13.36
C LYS A 345 3.09 18.88 14.00
N ALA A 346 3.45 17.76 13.38
CA ALA A 346 3.10 16.42 13.91
C ALA A 346 3.75 16.17 15.27
N PHE A 347 5.05 16.45 15.42
CA PHE A 347 5.79 16.22 16.67
C PHE A 347 5.27 17.07 17.83
N ARG A 348 4.82 18.29 17.56
CA ARG A 348 4.23 19.16 18.59
C ARG A 348 2.84 18.72 19.01
N GLU A 349 2.01 18.29 18.06
CA GLU A 349 0.68 17.75 18.37
C GLU A 349 0.74 16.38 19.06
N GLU A 350 1.74 15.56 18.75
CA GLU A 350 1.95 14.29 19.45
C GLU A 350 2.76 14.44 20.75
N ASN A 351 3.23 15.67 21.05
CA ASN A 351 4.11 15.96 22.19
C ASN A 351 5.26 14.93 22.27
N LEU A 352 6.03 14.85 21.18
CA LEU A 352 6.96 13.76 20.92
C LEU A 352 7.86 13.43 22.12
N SER A 353 7.75 12.21 22.62
CA SER A 353 8.40 11.73 23.84
C SER A 353 9.43 10.61 23.59
N ILE A 354 9.77 10.38 22.33
CA ILE A 354 10.78 9.43 21.86
C ILE A 354 11.85 10.19 21.06
N PRO A 355 13.14 9.78 21.12
CA PRO A 355 14.19 10.43 20.34
C PRO A 355 13.91 10.39 18.83
N ALA A 356 14.23 11.48 18.14
CA ALA A 356 14.13 11.55 16.68
C ALA A 356 15.40 12.06 16.02
N VAL A 357 15.80 11.40 14.94
CA VAL A 357 16.87 11.87 14.06
C VAL A 357 16.32 12.03 12.66
N ILE A 358 16.42 13.25 12.12
CA ILE A 358 15.87 13.61 10.83
C ILE A 358 16.98 14.11 9.93
N ARG A 359 17.27 13.38 8.86
CA ARG A 359 18.19 13.81 7.80
C ARG A 359 17.40 14.36 6.62
N LEU A 360 17.48 15.68 6.38
CA LEU A 360 16.83 16.36 5.25
C LEU A 360 17.89 16.95 4.32
N GLY A 361 18.44 16.12 3.42
CA GLY A 361 19.39 16.59 2.41
C GLY A 361 18.70 17.10 1.15
N GLY A 362 19.11 18.25 0.64
CA GLY A 362 18.63 18.76 -0.66
C GLY A 362 18.32 20.27 -0.68
N ASN A 363 17.30 20.66 -1.44
CA ASN A 363 16.96 22.08 -1.60
C ASN A 363 16.50 22.71 -0.28
N SER A 364 17.01 23.90 0.03
CA SER A 364 16.68 24.64 1.25
C SER A 364 16.92 23.86 2.55
N GLU A 365 17.89 22.93 2.58
CA GLU A 365 18.20 22.10 3.74
C GLU A 365 18.57 22.91 4.98
N ASP A 366 19.30 24.03 4.82
CA ASP A 366 19.67 24.90 5.94
C ASP A 366 18.45 25.42 6.70
N LEU A 367 17.45 25.92 5.97
CA LEU A 367 16.19 26.38 6.55
C LEU A 367 15.39 25.23 7.17
N ALA A 368 15.43 24.05 6.54
CA ALA A 368 14.72 22.88 7.04
C ALA A 368 15.27 22.41 8.39
N ILE A 369 16.60 22.37 8.54
CA ILE A 369 17.25 22.01 9.79
C ILE A 369 17.02 23.09 10.86
N ASP A 370 17.10 24.37 10.49
CA ASP A 370 16.80 25.47 11.41
C ASP A 370 15.37 25.38 11.97
N ILE A 371 14.39 25.12 11.09
CA ILE A 371 12.98 24.89 11.48
C ILE A 371 12.88 23.69 12.41
N LEU A 372 13.50 22.55 12.08
CA LEU A 372 13.45 21.37 12.93
C LEU A 372 14.02 21.68 14.31
N GLU A 373 15.29 22.06 14.41
CA GLU A 373 15.99 22.20 15.70
C GLU A 373 15.38 23.29 16.58
N ASN A 374 15.09 24.47 16.02
CA ASN A 374 14.57 25.57 16.83
C ASN A 374 13.13 25.34 17.28
N TYR A 375 12.33 24.67 16.45
CA TYR A 375 10.89 24.55 16.69
C TYR A 375 10.52 23.24 17.40
N THR A 376 11.50 22.38 17.72
CA THR A 376 11.28 21.18 18.54
C THR A 376 12.15 21.12 19.80
N LYS A 377 13.01 22.12 20.06
CA LYS A 377 13.92 22.15 21.23
C LYS A 377 13.24 22.01 22.60
N ASP A 378 11.98 22.40 22.69
CA ASP A 378 11.16 22.36 23.92
C ASP A 378 10.31 21.09 24.04
N LEU A 379 10.42 20.15 23.09
CA LEU A 379 9.76 18.86 23.17
C LEU A 379 10.41 17.96 24.24
N PRO A 380 9.64 17.00 24.81
CA PRO A 380 10.15 16.12 25.86
C PRO A 380 11.37 15.28 25.47
N ALA A 381 11.46 14.88 24.20
CA ALA A 381 12.55 14.08 23.67
C ALA A 381 13.38 14.87 22.64
N PRO A 382 14.68 14.55 22.52
CA PRO A 382 15.56 15.23 21.56
C PRO A 382 15.15 14.94 20.13
N VAL A 383 15.18 15.98 19.30
CA VAL A 383 15.00 15.92 17.85
C VAL A 383 16.22 16.59 17.21
N GLU A 384 17.00 15.83 16.45
CA GLU A 384 18.23 16.32 15.81
C GLU A 384 18.12 16.29 14.28
N GLY A 385 18.56 17.37 13.64
CA GLY A 385 18.50 17.56 12.19
C GLY A 385 19.87 17.41 11.52
N PHE A 386 19.90 16.72 10.37
CA PHE A 386 21.14 16.47 9.61
C PHE A 386 20.96 16.79 8.13
N LYS A 387 22.06 17.19 7.46
CA LYS A 387 22.04 17.66 6.06
C LYS A 387 22.53 16.56 5.11
N LYS A 388 22.66 16.90 3.82
CA LYS A 388 23.13 15.97 2.79
C LYS A 388 24.52 15.37 3.06
N ASP A 389 25.41 16.13 3.69
CA ASP A 389 26.82 15.74 3.91
C ASP A 389 26.96 14.70 5.03
N ASP A 390 25.97 14.63 5.92
CA ASP A 390 25.86 13.58 6.91
C ASP A 390 25.41 12.28 6.23
N SER A 391 26.04 11.17 6.57
CA SER A 391 25.65 9.87 6.02
C SER A 391 24.43 9.31 6.75
N ALA A 392 23.61 8.51 6.07
CA ALA A 392 22.51 7.81 6.75
C ALA A 392 23.02 6.90 7.89
N PHE A 393 24.23 6.33 7.74
CA PHE A 393 24.87 5.50 8.76
C PHE A 393 25.22 6.29 10.02
N SER A 394 25.89 7.44 9.87
CA SER A 394 26.22 8.32 11.01
C SER A 394 24.97 8.85 11.71
N CYS A 395 23.91 9.16 10.95
CA CYS A 395 22.62 9.54 11.55
C CYS A 395 21.98 8.37 12.33
N ALA A 396 22.08 7.14 11.82
CA ALA A 396 21.57 5.97 12.54
C ALA A 396 22.39 5.66 13.81
N GLU A 397 23.71 5.80 13.76
CA GLU A 397 24.59 5.72 14.95
C GLU A 397 24.16 6.77 15.99
N ARG A 398 23.92 8.00 15.54
CA ARG A 398 23.46 9.07 16.41
C ARG A 398 22.11 8.76 17.06
N LEU A 399 21.17 8.20 16.30
CA LEU A 399 19.88 7.76 16.86
C LEU A 399 20.09 6.73 17.97
N LYS A 400 20.99 5.76 17.76
CA LYS A 400 21.34 4.75 18.76
C LYS A 400 21.85 5.39 20.04
N GLU A 401 22.78 6.33 19.94
CA GLU A 401 23.29 7.07 21.09
C GLU A 401 22.18 7.81 21.85
N LEU A 402 21.24 8.44 21.13
CA LEU A 402 20.12 9.14 21.76
C LEU A 402 19.19 8.18 22.49
N VAL A 403 18.84 7.04 21.87
CA VAL A 403 17.98 6.02 22.48
C VAL A 403 18.63 5.42 23.73
N ASP A 404 19.91 5.07 23.67
CA ASP A 404 20.63 4.45 24.79
C ASP A 404 20.76 5.41 25.99
N ASN A 405 20.88 6.73 25.73
CA ASN A 405 21.03 7.74 26.77
C ASN A 405 19.71 8.32 27.28
N TYR A 406 18.63 8.20 26.50
CA TYR A 406 17.33 8.78 26.84
C TYR A 406 16.62 7.90 27.88
N LYS A 407 16.59 8.37 29.13
CA LYS A 407 15.98 7.64 30.26
C LYS A 407 14.45 7.71 30.32
N GLY A 408 13.82 8.33 29.32
CA GLY A 408 12.38 8.54 29.26
C GLY A 408 11.89 9.57 30.26
N ASN A 409 11.08 10.52 29.82
CA ASN A 409 10.12 11.16 30.71
C ASN A 409 8.87 10.27 30.74
N GLY A 410 8.60 9.62 31.87
CA GLY A 410 7.46 8.72 32.02
C GLY A 410 6.15 9.41 31.66
N LYS A 411 5.50 8.94 30.59
CA LYS A 411 4.25 9.45 29.96
C LYS A 411 4.32 10.92 29.48
N PRO A 412 3.71 11.26 28.33
CA PRO A 412 3.51 12.65 27.96
C PRO A 412 2.49 13.30 28.93
N GLU A 413 2.91 14.35 29.64
CA GLU A 413 2.08 15.04 30.64
C GLU A 413 0.92 15.87 30.06
N LYS A 414 0.85 16.08 28.73
CA LYS A 414 -0.26 16.81 28.10
C LYS A 414 -0.67 16.21 26.77
N GLN A 415 -1.94 15.86 26.68
CA GLN A 415 -2.64 15.59 25.43
C GLN A 415 -2.80 16.92 24.68
N PHE A 416 -2.42 16.96 23.41
CA PHE A 416 -2.61 18.15 22.59
C PHE A 416 -4.08 18.55 22.56
N THR A 417 -4.34 19.82 22.81
CA THR A 417 -5.69 20.39 22.71
C THR A 417 -5.68 21.40 21.58
N LYS A 418 -6.57 21.21 20.61
CA LYS A 418 -6.77 22.15 19.52
C LYS A 418 -7.05 23.55 20.07
N PRO A 419 -6.32 24.59 19.62
CA PRO A 419 -6.57 25.96 20.02
C PRO A 419 -8.02 26.38 19.73
N ILE A 420 -8.67 27.02 20.69
CA ILE A 420 -10.00 27.61 20.52
C ILE A 420 -9.81 29.08 20.13
N ALA A 421 -10.26 29.45 18.94
CA ALA A 421 -10.21 30.83 18.46
C ALA A 421 -11.36 31.66 19.04
N GLU A 422 -11.06 32.84 19.60
CA GLU A 422 -12.07 33.75 20.14
C GLU A 422 -12.87 34.43 19.01
N LYS A 423 -12.18 34.90 17.96
CA LYS A 423 -12.79 35.50 16.77
C LYS A 423 -12.35 34.75 15.50
N PRO A 424 -12.95 33.59 15.21
CA PRO A 424 -12.49 32.72 14.13
C PRO A 424 -12.78 33.31 12.75
N TYR A 425 -11.77 33.33 11.90
CA TYR A 425 -11.87 33.43 10.45
C TYR A 425 -11.34 32.16 9.82
N SER A 426 -12.24 31.38 9.21
CA SER A 426 -11.90 30.05 8.68
C SER A 426 -12.25 29.90 7.19
N PHE A 427 -11.43 29.12 6.51
CA PHE A 427 -11.67 28.67 5.14
C PHE A 427 -11.07 27.27 4.90
N GLU A 428 -11.66 26.56 3.94
CA GLU A 428 -11.23 25.22 3.55
C GLU A 428 -10.09 25.28 2.53
N THR A 429 -9.26 24.25 2.56
CA THR A 429 -8.20 23.92 1.60
C THR A 429 -8.51 22.57 0.96
N ILE A 430 -7.61 22.01 0.15
CA ILE A 430 -7.86 20.71 -0.49
C ILE A 430 -8.09 19.61 0.56
N THR A 431 -7.32 19.62 1.64
CA THR A 431 -7.28 18.51 2.59
C THR A 431 -7.65 18.89 4.02
N GLY A 432 -7.85 20.18 4.32
CA GLY A 432 -8.18 20.61 5.68
C GLY A 432 -8.69 22.03 5.78
N THR A 433 -8.64 22.60 6.98
CA THR A 433 -9.21 23.92 7.28
C THR A 433 -8.15 24.81 7.93
N ILE A 434 -8.03 26.04 7.47
CA ILE A 434 -7.18 27.05 8.12
C ILE A 434 -8.09 27.97 8.93
N THR A 435 -7.73 28.22 10.18
CA THR A 435 -8.40 29.14 11.08
C THR A 435 -7.43 30.19 11.60
N TYR A 436 -7.79 31.46 11.42
CA TYR A 436 -7.13 32.58 12.08
C TYR A 436 -8.02 33.10 13.20
N ASP A 437 -7.49 33.21 14.41
CA ASP A 437 -8.12 33.95 15.49
C ASP A 437 -7.81 35.44 15.32
N HIS A 438 -8.80 36.20 14.84
CA HIS A 438 -8.68 37.62 14.63
C HIS A 438 -8.46 38.40 15.94
N ALA A 439 -8.81 37.86 17.10
CA ALA A 439 -8.50 38.49 18.38
C ALA A 439 -6.99 38.48 18.62
N ALA A 440 -6.34 37.32 18.51
CA ALA A 440 -4.89 37.20 18.62
C ALA A 440 -4.15 37.89 17.46
N CYS A 441 -4.72 37.84 16.24
CA CYS A 441 -4.09 38.43 15.08
C CYS A 441 -4.08 39.95 15.13
N ALA A 442 -5.08 40.61 15.73
CA ALA A 442 -5.15 42.08 15.80
C ALA A 442 -3.87 42.68 16.40
N ASP A 443 -3.40 42.09 17.51
CA ASP A 443 -2.21 42.56 18.25
C ASP A 443 -0.89 41.95 17.74
N CYS A 444 -0.92 41.14 16.69
CA CYS A 444 0.28 40.52 16.12
C CYS A 444 1.09 41.53 15.28
N GLU A 445 2.21 42.05 15.77
CA GLU A 445 3.02 43.02 15.02
C GLU A 445 3.66 42.44 13.75
N SER A 446 4.16 41.21 13.80
CA SER A 446 4.92 40.62 12.69
C SER A 446 4.05 40.29 11.48
N LYS A 447 2.77 39.97 11.70
CA LYS A 447 1.84 39.44 10.67
C LYS A 447 2.51 38.39 9.77
N ILE A 448 3.40 37.56 10.35
CA ILE A 448 4.34 36.70 9.61
C ILE A 448 3.63 35.72 8.66
N CYS A 449 2.38 35.35 8.94
CA CYS A 449 1.55 34.54 8.06
C CYS A 449 1.34 35.14 6.67
N ILE A 450 1.32 36.47 6.53
CA ILE A 450 1.19 37.16 5.24
C ILE A 450 2.49 37.02 4.44
N GLU A 451 3.63 37.34 5.06
CA GLU A 451 4.96 37.25 4.42
C GLU A 451 5.28 35.81 3.99
N LYS A 452 4.96 34.83 4.84
CA LYS A 452 5.28 33.42 4.60
C LYS A 452 4.26 32.71 3.71
N CYS A 453 3.20 33.40 3.30
CA CYS A 453 2.23 32.87 2.34
C CYS A 453 2.76 32.96 0.91
N VAL A 454 3.58 31.98 0.51
CA VAL A 454 4.18 31.88 -0.84
C VAL A 454 3.19 32.07 -2.00
N PRO A 455 1.97 31.48 -2.00
CA PRO A 455 1.02 31.69 -3.10
C PRO A 455 0.24 33.01 -3.02
N GLU A 456 0.56 33.87 -2.04
CA GLU A 456 -0.05 35.21 -1.85
C GLU A 456 -1.59 35.20 -1.74
N ILE A 457 -2.15 34.10 -1.20
CA ILE A 457 -3.61 33.96 -1.02
C ILE A 457 -4.15 34.74 0.17
N LEU A 458 -3.29 35.37 0.97
CA LEU A 458 -3.65 36.14 2.15
C LEU A 458 -3.32 37.62 1.94
N LYS A 459 -4.19 38.49 2.47
CA LYS A 459 -3.98 39.93 2.58
C LYS A 459 -4.38 40.39 3.98
N LEU A 460 -4.03 41.63 4.32
CA LEU A 460 -4.54 42.28 5.53
C LEU A 460 -5.79 43.09 5.20
N GLU A 461 -6.81 42.94 6.05
CA GLU A 461 -8.00 43.78 6.06
C GLU A 461 -8.31 44.14 7.52
N ASN A 462 -8.29 45.43 7.87
CA ASN A 462 -8.36 45.89 9.26
C ASN A 462 -7.29 45.23 10.16
N ASP A 463 -6.05 45.17 9.67
CA ASP A 463 -4.88 44.58 10.37
C ASP A 463 -5.02 43.10 10.78
N VAL A 464 -5.97 42.36 10.20
CA VAL A 464 -6.11 40.90 10.40
C VAL A 464 -6.02 40.15 9.07
N PRO A 465 -5.48 38.91 9.07
CA PRO A 465 -5.29 38.13 7.85
C PRO A 465 -6.63 37.62 7.29
N VAL A 466 -6.92 37.95 6.04
CA VAL A 466 -8.08 37.45 5.29
C VAL A 466 -7.65 36.93 3.93
N LEU A 467 -8.50 36.15 3.27
CA LEU A 467 -8.22 35.69 1.91
C LEU A 467 -8.19 36.88 0.92
N ALA A 468 -7.15 36.90 0.08
CA ALA A 468 -7.05 37.76 -1.10
C ALA A 468 -7.81 37.20 -2.31
N ILE A 469 -8.18 35.91 -2.25
CA ILE A 469 -8.89 35.14 -3.26
C ILE A 469 -10.27 34.71 -2.75
N SER A 470 -11.08 34.08 -3.60
CA SER A 470 -12.32 33.46 -3.15
C SER A 470 -12.05 32.21 -2.29
N LYS A 471 -13.02 31.85 -1.43
CA LYS A 471 -12.96 30.60 -0.64
C LYS A 471 -12.93 29.35 -1.54
N ASP A 472 -13.62 29.41 -2.68
CA ASP A 472 -13.65 28.30 -3.64
C ASP A 472 -12.29 28.09 -4.31
N GLU A 473 -11.56 29.16 -4.62
CA GLU A 473 -10.20 29.07 -5.15
C GLU A 473 -9.21 28.49 -4.12
N ALA A 474 -9.36 28.85 -2.84
CA ALA A 474 -8.56 28.26 -1.76
C ALA A 474 -8.81 26.75 -1.64
N LYS A 475 -10.09 26.34 -1.66
CA LYS A 475 -10.52 24.93 -1.64
C LYS A 475 -10.06 24.16 -2.89
N ALA A 476 -10.00 24.83 -4.04
CA ALA A 476 -9.55 24.24 -5.31
C ALA A 476 -8.01 24.10 -5.42
N GLY A 477 -7.24 24.49 -4.40
CA GLY A 477 -5.80 24.25 -4.36
C GLY A 477 -4.90 25.43 -4.66
N LYS A 478 -5.42 26.67 -4.65
CA LYS A 478 -4.55 27.86 -4.64
C LYS A 478 -3.75 27.95 -3.35
N CYS A 479 -4.26 27.41 -2.24
CA CYS A 479 -3.45 27.14 -1.06
C CYS A 479 -2.59 25.89 -1.31
N ILE A 480 -1.27 26.04 -1.20
CA ILE A 480 -0.32 24.93 -1.37
C ILE A 480 -0.16 24.07 -0.11
N GLU A 481 -0.86 24.41 0.98
CA GLU A 481 -0.79 23.70 2.28
C GLU A 481 0.64 23.48 2.79
N CYS A 482 1.50 24.51 2.64
CA CYS A 482 2.90 24.47 3.08
C CYS A 482 3.08 24.61 4.60
N LEU A 483 1.99 24.75 5.36
CA LEU A 483 1.93 24.93 6.82
C LEU A 483 2.70 26.13 7.39
N ALA A 484 3.29 26.97 6.54
CA ALA A 484 4.11 28.10 6.98
C ALA A 484 3.32 29.09 7.86
N CYS A 485 2.08 29.38 7.50
CA CYS A 485 1.29 30.37 8.23
C CYS A 485 0.93 29.93 9.66
N GLU A 486 0.86 28.64 9.96
CA GLU A 486 0.70 28.15 11.32
C GLU A 486 2.05 28.07 12.04
N VAL A 487 2.99 27.32 11.48
CA VAL A 487 4.28 27.06 12.12
C VAL A 487 5.01 28.36 12.43
N GLU A 488 5.09 29.29 11.48
CA GLU A 488 5.80 30.56 11.68
C GLU A 488 5.02 31.49 12.63
N CYS A 489 3.68 31.45 12.64
CA CYS A 489 2.89 32.20 13.63
C CYS A 489 3.12 31.72 15.06
N ILE A 490 3.44 30.43 15.26
CA ILE A 490 3.70 29.89 16.58
C ILE A 490 4.98 30.47 17.19
N PHE A 491 6.02 30.64 16.36
CA PHE A 491 7.36 31.03 16.82
C PHE A 491 7.69 32.51 16.63
N HIS A 492 7.14 33.15 15.60
CA HIS A 492 7.44 34.54 15.22
C HIS A 492 6.21 35.45 15.22
N GLY A 493 5.03 34.93 15.55
CA GLY A 493 3.79 35.68 15.62
C GLY A 493 3.09 35.52 16.96
N ASN A 494 1.80 35.88 16.98
CA ASN A 494 0.98 35.81 18.19
C ASN A 494 0.14 34.52 18.28
N LYS A 495 0.61 33.41 17.68
CA LYS A 495 -0.06 32.09 17.70
C LYS A 495 -1.53 32.11 17.23
N GLY A 496 -1.88 33.10 16.40
CA GLY A 496 -3.25 33.31 15.96
C GLY A 496 -3.70 32.40 14.80
N ALA A 497 -2.83 31.56 14.25
CA ALA A 497 -3.16 30.68 13.12
C ALA A 497 -3.12 29.22 13.57
N TYR A 498 -4.12 28.44 13.17
CA TYR A 498 -4.19 27.00 13.37
C TYR A 498 -4.66 26.33 12.08
N ILE A 499 -4.04 25.20 11.71
CA ILE A 499 -4.43 24.41 10.55
C ILE A 499 -4.88 23.04 11.00
N ASP A 500 -6.12 22.72 10.66
CA ASP A 500 -6.74 21.44 10.94
C ASP A 500 -6.60 20.51 9.74
N LEU A 501 -5.90 19.39 9.93
CA LEU A 501 -5.65 18.40 8.87
C LEU A 501 -6.18 17.03 9.34
N PRO A 502 -7.51 16.81 9.31
CA PRO A 502 -8.07 15.54 9.76
C PRO A 502 -7.55 14.37 8.93
N ILE A 503 -7.44 13.21 9.58
CA ILE A 503 -7.07 11.92 8.98
C ILE A 503 -8.21 10.95 9.29
N ALA A 504 -9.05 10.68 8.30
CA ALA A 504 -10.23 9.83 8.47
C ALA A 504 -9.84 8.44 9.01
N GLY A 505 -10.55 7.98 10.04
CA GLY A 505 -10.31 6.68 10.69
C GLY A 505 -9.14 6.62 11.68
N LEU A 506 -8.27 7.65 11.75
CA LEU A 506 -7.11 7.60 12.65
C LEU A 506 -7.49 7.70 14.14
N GLU A 507 -8.44 8.57 14.48
CA GLU A 507 -8.91 8.71 15.88
C GLU A 507 -9.60 7.42 16.36
N GLU A 508 -10.48 6.85 15.54
CA GLU A 508 -11.16 5.58 15.80
C GLU A 508 -10.16 4.41 15.95
N TYR A 509 -9.11 4.41 15.13
CA TYR A 509 -8.01 3.45 15.27
C TYR A 509 -7.28 3.61 16.60
N LEU A 510 -6.93 4.84 16.98
CA LEU A 510 -6.25 5.15 18.24
C LEU A 510 -7.09 4.74 19.45
N GLU A 511 -8.40 4.99 19.44
CA GLU A 511 -9.32 4.56 20.50
C GLU A 511 -9.40 3.03 20.65
N LYS A 512 -9.20 2.30 19.56
CA LYS A 512 -9.23 0.83 19.54
C LYS A 512 -7.93 0.19 20.04
N VAL A 513 -6.78 0.86 19.83
CA VAL A 513 -5.45 0.33 20.22
C VAL A 513 -4.92 0.87 21.55
N ALA A 514 -5.53 1.93 22.08
CA ALA A 514 -5.28 2.44 23.44
C ALA A 514 -5.80 1.47 24.51
#